data_AF-A0A0J8TVV5-F1
#
_entry.id   AF-A0A0J8TVV5-F1
#
_cell.length_a   1.000
_cell.length_b   1.000
_cell.length_c   1.000
_cell.angle_alpha   90.00
_cell.angle_beta   90.00
_cell.angle_gamma   90.00
#
_symmetry.space_group_name_H-M   'P 1'
#
loop_
_entity.id
_entity.type
_entity.pdbx_description
1 polymer ?
#
loop_
_entity_poly.entity_id
_entity_poly.type
_entity_poly.pdbx_seq_one_letter_code
_entity_poly.pdbx_strand_id
1 'polypeptide(L)'
;MDARGCFGESEMVLCHTDLSPRNIMVEAAPDGSLRICGILDWDGAVFGPRVMSCAPPSWIWQWCEDGEEDEATASLDPQDPQLRELKSIFEEEVGQDLLNLAYLPHHRLARRLCDFALYGISCKEHIDNADRLSAEWQ
;
A
#
# COMPACT_ATOMS: atom_id res chain seq x y z
N MET A 1 22.43 12.97 10.35
CA MET A 1 21.04 12.51 10.48
C MET A 1 20.27 13.63 11.15
N ASP A 2 19.62 14.46 10.36
CA ASP A 2 18.24 14.91 10.62
C ASP A 2 17.74 15.67 9.37
N ALA A 3 16.62 15.20 8.80
CA ALA A 3 15.76 15.90 7.85
C ALA A 3 14.53 15.00 7.58
N ARG A 4 13.54 15.09 8.47
CA ARG A 4 12.19 14.48 8.40
C ARG A 4 12.02 12.98 8.60
N GLY A 5 13.08 12.16 8.55
CA GLY A 5 12.98 10.75 8.95
C GLY A 5 11.96 9.91 8.17
N CYS A 6 11.56 10.32 6.95
CA CYS A 6 10.47 9.71 6.19
C CYS A 6 10.70 8.22 5.86
N PHE A 7 11.94 7.75 5.96
CA PHE A 7 12.33 6.35 5.76
C PHE A 7 12.87 5.69 7.05
N GLY A 8 12.99 6.42 8.17
CA GLY A 8 13.51 5.90 9.44
C GLY A 8 14.78 5.04 9.33
N GLU A 9 14.94 4.09 10.25
CA GLU A 9 15.85 2.94 10.10
C GLU A 9 15.13 1.80 9.34
N SER A 10 14.53 2.09 8.17
CA SER A 10 13.84 1.05 7.40
C SER A 10 14.84 0.04 6.85
N GLU A 11 14.58 -1.24 7.13
CA GLU A 11 15.24 -2.34 6.46
C GLU A 11 15.03 -2.27 4.95
N MET A 12 16.06 -2.62 4.18
CA MET A 12 15.95 -2.77 2.73
C MET A 12 15.44 -4.18 2.42
N VAL A 13 14.35 -4.28 1.66
CA VAL A 13 13.67 -5.53 1.34
C VAL A 13 13.35 -5.61 -0.15
N LEU A 14 12.98 -6.81 -0.62
CA LEU A 14 12.41 -6.96 -1.96
C LEU A 14 10.94 -6.51 -1.93
N CYS A 15 10.62 -5.47 -2.70
CA CYS A 15 9.31 -4.84 -2.77
C CYS A 15 8.60 -5.23 -4.07
N HIS A 16 7.36 -5.71 -3.96
CA HIS A 16 6.53 -6.08 -5.12
C HIS A 16 6.10 -4.89 -5.98
N THR A 17 5.91 -3.71 -5.38
CA THR A 17 5.40 -2.45 -5.98
C THR A 17 3.98 -2.47 -6.54
N ASP A 18 3.45 -3.63 -6.95
CA ASP A 18 2.11 -3.75 -7.54
C ASP A 18 1.25 -4.84 -6.87
N LEU A 19 1.15 -4.82 -5.54
CA LEU A 19 0.39 -5.85 -4.81
C LEU A 19 -1.11 -5.55 -4.86
N SER A 20 -1.82 -6.24 -5.74
CA SER A 20 -3.28 -6.08 -5.92
C SER A 20 -3.96 -7.45 -6.12
N PRO A 21 -5.31 -7.54 -6.09
CA PRO A 21 -6.01 -8.83 -6.20
C PRO A 21 -5.64 -9.66 -7.43
N ARG A 22 -5.36 -9.01 -8.56
CA ARG A 22 -4.98 -9.69 -9.81
C ARG A 22 -3.67 -10.45 -9.71
N ASN A 23 -2.81 -10.07 -8.75
CA ASN A 23 -1.48 -10.61 -8.52
C ASN A 23 -1.44 -11.63 -7.38
N ILE A 24 -2.59 -12.03 -6.82
CA ILE A 24 -2.70 -13.02 -5.74
C ILE A 24 -3.37 -14.28 -6.26
N MET A 25 -2.67 -15.41 -6.19
CA MET A 25 -3.24 -16.72 -6.50
C MET A 25 -3.87 -17.34 -5.27
N VAL A 26 -5.08 -17.89 -5.47
CA VAL A 26 -5.83 -18.58 -4.43
C VAL A 26 -6.21 -19.97 -4.91
N GLU A 27 -6.02 -20.97 -4.05
CA GLU A 27 -6.48 -22.34 -4.25
C GLU A 27 -7.58 -22.70 -3.25
N ALA A 28 -8.56 -23.50 -3.69
CA ALA A 28 -9.53 -24.10 -2.79
C ALA A 28 -8.94 -25.37 -2.16
N ALA A 29 -8.87 -25.40 -0.83
CA ALA A 29 -8.48 -26.56 -0.08
C ALA A 29 -9.63 -27.62 -0.07
N PRO A 30 -9.32 -28.90 0.22
CA PRO A 30 -10.34 -29.95 0.25
C PRO A 30 -11.48 -29.75 1.26
N ASP A 31 -11.25 -28.94 2.30
CA ASP A 31 -12.24 -28.57 3.31
C ASP A 31 -13.12 -27.36 2.91
N GLY A 32 -12.91 -26.81 1.73
CA GLY A 32 -13.61 -25.64 1.21
C GLY A 32 -13.01 -24.30 1.63
N SER A 33 -11.93 -24.30 2.42
CA SER A 33 -11.20 -23.06 2.74
C SER A 33 -10.39 -22.55 1.54
N LEU A 34 -10.12 -21.25 1.51
CA LEU A 34 -9.27 -20.63 0.50
C LEU A 34 -7.86 -20.43 1.06
N ARG A 35 -6.84 -20.81 0.29
CA ARG A 35 -5.43 -20.59 0.64
C ARG A 35 -4.75 -19.74 -0.42
N ILE A 36 -4.02 -18.71 -0.01
CA ILE A 36 -3.10 -17.99 -0.90
C ILE A 36 -1.95 -18.95 -1.24
N CYS A 37 -1.78 -19.27 -2.51
CA CYS A 37 -0.76 -20.22 -2.99
C CYS A 37 0.37 -19.57 -3.78
N GLY A 38 0.25 -18.29 -4.12
CA GLY A 38 1.30 -17.56 -4.82
C GLY A 38 1.03 -16.07 -4.96
N ILE A 39 2.12 -15.34 -5.17
CA ILE A 39 2.12 -13.92 -5.56
C ILE A 39 2.77 -13.86 -6.95
N LEU A 40 2.07 -13.27 -7.92
CA LEU A 40 2.47 -13.15 -9.32
C LEU A 40 2.99 -11.75 -9.62
N ASP A 41 3.60 -11.57 -10.80
CA ASP A 41 3.92 -10.25 -11.38
C ASP A 41 5.05 -9.48 -10.65
N TRP A 42 6.18 -10.17 -10.50
CA TRP A 42 7.39 -9.62 -9.85
C TRP A 42 8.34 -8.87 -10.80
N ASP A 43 7.95 -8.59 -12.05
CA ASP A 43 8.83 -7.96 -13.04
C ASP A 43 9.16 -6.50 -12.73
N GLY A 44 8.26 -5.79 -12.04
CA GLY A 44 8.45 -4.45 -11.49
C GLY A 44 9.15 -4.41 -10.13
N ALA A 45 9.52 -5.56 -9.54
CA ALA A 45 10.02 -5.60 -8.18
C ALA A 45 11.35 -4.86 -7.99
N VAL A 46 11.48 -4.18 -6.85
CA VAL A 46 12.67 -3.37 -6.52
C VAL A 46 13.25 -3.75 -5.16
N PHE A 47 14.56 -3.55 -4.98
CA PHE A 47 15.16 -3.60 -3.66
C PHE A 47 15.09 -2.20 -3.03
N GLY A 48 14.19 -2.01 -2.07
CA GLY A 48 13.81 -0.70 -1.56
C GLY A 48 13.54 -0.68 -0.05
N PRO A 49 13.33 0.51 0.55
CA PRO A 49 12.96 0.61 1.95
C PRO A 49 11.64 -0.11 2.22
N ARG A 50 11.55 -0.87 3.33
CA ARG A 50 10.38 -1.67 3.72
C ARG A 50 9.04 -0.93 3.64
N VAL A 51 9.04 0.38 3.93
CA VAL A 51 7.84 1.22 3.83
C VAL A 51 7.12 1.10 2.48
N MET A 52 7.85 0.82 1.38
CA MET A 52 7.31 0.62 0.03
C MET A 52 6.39 -0.59 -0.10
N SER A 53 6.50 -1.58 0.78
CA SER A 53 5.66 -2.79 0.77
C SER A 53 4.65 -2.84 1.92
N CYS A 54 4.47 -1.72 2.62
CA CYS A 54 3.55 -1.61 3.74
C CYS A 54 2.34 -0.72 3.43
N ALA A 55 2.05 -0.47 2.15
CA ALA A 55 0.75 0.06 1.78
C ALA A 55 -0.35 -0.89 2.29
N PRO A 56 -1.34 -0.40 3.05
CA PRO A 56 -2.43 -1.25 3.49
C PRO A 56 -3.24 -1.69 2.27
N PRO A 57 -3.78 -2.93 2.22
CA PRO A 57 -4.57 -3.45 1.11
C PRO A 57 -5.96 -2.80 1.09
N SER A 58 -6.01 -1.49 0.83
CA SER A 58 -7.21 -0.68 0.96
C SER A 58 -8.31 -1.13 0.01
N TRP A 59 -7.92 -1.75 -1.11
CA TRP A 59 -8.79 -2.48 -2.03
C TRP A 59 -9.73 -3.51 -1.36
N ILE A 60 -9.43 -4.02 -0.17
CA ILE A 60 -10.33 -4.94 0.55
C ILE A 60 -11.57 -4.20 1.09
N TRP A 61 -11.41 -2.96 1.57
CA TRP A 61 -12.45 -2.22 2.31
C TRP A 61 -12.80 -0.83 1.74
N GLN A 62 -12.13 -0.40 0.67
CA GLN A 62 -12.37 0.84 -0.08
C GLN A 62 -12.45 0.57 -1.59
N TRP A 63 -12.85 -0.64 -2.01
CA TRP A 63 -12.98 -0.95 -3.44
C TRP A 63 -13.89 0.06 -4.15
N CYS A 64 -13.36 0.73 -5.17
CA CYS A 64 -14.10 1.62 -6.04
C CYS A 64 -14.03 1.04 -7.46
N GLU A 65 -15.18 0.79 -8.09
CA GLU A 65 -15.23 0.22 -9.46
C GLU A 65 -14.51 1.10 -10.49
N ASP A 66 -14.37 2.40 -10.21
CA ASP A 66 -13.81 3.41 -11.11
C ASP A 66 -12.51 4.06 -10.59
N GLY A 67 -11.95 3.60 -9.46
CA GLY A 67 -10.85 4.28 -8.77
C GLY A 67 -9.69 3.37 -8.40
N GLU A 68 -8.47 3.84 -8.68
CA GLU A 68 -7.24 3.27 -8.11
C GLU A 68 -7.15 3.55 -6.61
N GLU A 69 -6.33 2.78 -5.90
CA GLU A 69 -6.08 2.99 -4.48
C GLU A 69 -5.44 4.36 -4.23
N ASP A 70 -6.09 5.16 -3.39
CA ASP A 70 -5.57 6.47 -3.00
C ASP A 70 -4.86 6.37 -1.64
N GLU A 71 -3.54 6.44 -1.67
CA GLU A 71 -2.70 6.52 -0.46
C GLU A 71 -3.14 7.64 0.50
N ALA A 72 -3.76 8.72 0.00
CA ALA A 72 -4.27 9.79 0.84
C ALA A 72 -5.46 9.34 1.72
N THR A 73 -6.27 8.39 1.24
CA THR A 73 -7.47 7.88 1.95
C THR A 73 -7.25 6.54 2.63
N ALA A 74 -6.09 5.91 2.46
CA ALA A 74 -5.75 4.60 3.02
C ALA A 74 -6.02 4.45 4.53
N SER A 75 -5.86 5.53 5.32
CA SER A 75 -6.10 5.52 6.77
C SER A 75 -7.56 5.77 7.17
N LEU A 76 -8.43 6.18 6.25
CA LEU A 76 -9.83 6.48 6.55
C LEU A 76 -10.62 5.21 6.88
N ASP A 77 -11.60 5.36 7.75
CA ASP A 77 -12.52 4.28 8.08
C ASP A 77 -13.63 4.18 7.03
N PRO A 78 -13.93 2.98 6.53
CA PRO A 78 -15.08 2.79 5.66
C PRO A 78 -16.38 3.05 6.44
N GLN A 79 -17.40 3.54 5.73
CA GLN A 79 -18.71 3.81 6.32
C GLN A 79 -19.48 2.53 6.60
N ASP A 80 -19.32 1.51 5.74
CA ASP A 80 -19.93 0.20 5.89
C ASP A 80 -19.35 -0.54 7.11
N PRO A 81 -20.19 -1.01 8.05
CA PRO A 81 -19.75 -1.78 9.22
C PRO A 81 -18.96 -3.05 8.88
N GLN A 82 -19.32 -3.78 7.81
CA GLN A 82 -18.63 -5.01 7.42
C GLN A 82 -17.21 -4.71 6.90
N LEU A 83 -17.08 -3.64 6.10
CA LEU A 83 -15.77 -3.20 5.61
C LEU A 83 -14.89 -2.67 6.75
N ARG A 84 -15.51 -2.06 7.78
CA ARG A 84 -14.80 -1.63 8.99
C ARG A 84 -14.30 -2.81 9.80
N GLU A 85 -15.09 -3.88 9.89
CA GLU A 85 -14.67 -5.14 10.53
C GLU A 85 -13.46 -5.75 9.81
N LEU A 86 -13.46 -5.79 8.47
CA LEU A 86 -12.31 -6.27 7.69
C LEU A 86 -11.04 -5.43 7.95
N LYS A 87 -11.17 -4.11 8.00
CA LYS A 87 -10.06 -3.22 8.36
C LYS A 87 -9.55 -3.51 9.78
N SER A 88 -10.44 -3.69 10.76
CA SER A 88 -10.07 -4.04 12.14
C SER A 88 -9.28 -5.35 12.20
N ILE A 89 -9.73 -6.39 11.50
CA ILE A 89 -9.02 -7.67 11.43
C ILE A 89 -7.60 -7.48 10.87
N PHE A 90 -7.46 -6.71 9.78
CA PHE A 90 -6.14 -6.39 9.24
C PHE A 90 -5.25 -5.70 10.28
N GLU A 91 -5.78 -4.66 10.94
CA GLU A 91 -5.00 -3.86 11.91
C GLU A 91 -4.57 -4.66 13.13
N GLU A 92 -5.44 -5.57 13.61
CA GLU A 92 -5.17 -6.47 14.74
C GLU A 92 -4.08 -7.50 14.40
N GLU A 93 -4.10 -8.06 13.20
CA GLU A 93 -3.17 -9.12 12.78
C GLU A 93 -1.76 -8.60 12.45
N VAL A 94 -1.64 -7.42 11.85
CA VAL A 94 -0.32 -6.91 11.39
C VAL A 94 0.52 -6.28 12.49
N GLY A 95 -0.12 -5.82 13.57
CA GLY A 95 0.55 -5.22 14.72
C GLY A 95 1.08 -3.80 14.49
N GLN A 96 1.41 -3.12 15.59
CA GLN A 96 1.67 -1.67 15.63
C GLN A 96 2.82 -1.20 14.73
N ASP A 97 3.87 -2.00 14.57
CA ASP A 97 5.03 -1.62 13.76
C ASP A 97 4.68 -1.49 12.28
N LEU A 98 3.89 -2.43 11.74
CA LEU A 98 3.42 -2.36 10.36
C LEU A 98 2.40 -1.22 10.20
N LEU A 99 1.52 -1.00 11.19
CA LEU A 99 0.58 0.12 11.17
C LEU A 99 1.28 1.47 11.12
N ASN A 100 2.40 1.62 11.82
CA ASN A 100 3.21 2.84 11.73
C ASN A 100 3.77 3.05 10.32
N LEU A 101 4.24 1.98 9.67
CA LEU A 101 4.70 2.02 8.27
C LEU A 101 3.54 2.27 7.29
N ALA A 102 2.35 1.74 7.57
CA ALA A 102 1.18 1.86 6.71
C ALA A 102 0.54 3.25 6.76
N TYR A 103 0.30 3.79 7.96
CA TYR A 103 -0.60 4.93 8.14
C TYR A 103 0.07 6.26 8.47
N LEU A 104 1.30 6.28 9.01
CA LEU A 104 1.93 7.54 9.38
C LEU A 104 2.09 8.44 8.14
N PRO A 105 1.70 9.73 8.21
CA PRO A 105 1.67 10.61 7.04
C PRO A 105 3.00 10.65 6.26
N HIS A 106 4.13 10.68 6.97
CA HIS A 106 5.45 10.73 6.33
C HIS A 106 5.81 9.44 5.58
N HIS A 107 5.32 8.27 6.02
CA HIS A 107 5.52 7.00 5.32
C HIS A 107 4.65 6.88 4.07
N ARG A 108 3.42 7.40 4.12
CA ARG A 108 2.56 7.52 2.93
C ARG A 108 3.17 8.44 1.88
N LEU A 109 3.67 9.61 2.31
CA LEU A 109 4.41 10.53 1.44
C LEU A 109 5.67 9.87 0.87
N ALA A 110 6.40 9.09 1.67
CA ALA A 110 7.60 8.38 1.23
C ALA A 110 7.29 7.37 0.11
N ARG A 111 6.20 6.59 0.24
CA ARG A 111 5.77 5.65 -0.82
C ARG A 111 5.44 6.36 -2.13
N ARG A 112 4.65 7.43 -2.07
CA ARG A 112 4.29 8.24 -3.25
C ARG A 112 5.53 8.86 -3.91
N LEU A 113 6.51 9.31 -3.13
CA LEU A 113 7.78 9.81 -3.66
C LEU A 113 8.60 8.69 -4.33
N CYS A 114 8.64 7.50 -3.74
CA CYS A 114 9.31 6.34 -4.33
C CYS A 114 8.67 5.93 -5.65
N ASP A 115 7.34 5.95 -5.73
CA ASP A 115 6.59 5.67 -6.95
C ASP A 115 7.02 6.60 -8.10
N PHE A 116 7.07 7.92 -7.83
CA PHE A 116 7.62 8.90 -8.80
C PHE A 116 9.08 8.63 -9.17
N ALA A 117 9.92 8.28 -8.20
CA ALA A 117 11.33 8.02 -8.45
C ALA A 117 11.56 6.79 -9.33
N LEU A 118 10.67 5.79 -9.27
CA LEU A 118 10.75 4.56 -10.04
C LEU A 118 10.16 4.71 -11.44
N TYR A 119 8.96 5.27 -11.55
CA TYR A 119 8.17 5.24 -12.79
C TYR A 119 8.13 6.58 -13.53
N GLY A 120 8.57 7.67 -12.89
CA GLY A 120 8.46 9.02 -13.44
C GLY A 120 6.99 9.42 -13.66
N ILE A 121 6.74 10.24 -14.68
CA ILE A 121 5.38 10.65 -15.08
C ILE A 121 5.07 9.98 -16.41
N SER A 122 4.37 8.85 -16.37
CA SER A 122 4.07 8.02 -17.54
C SER A 122 2.57 7.98 -17.88
N CYS A 123 1.71 8.28 -16.92
CA CYS A 123 0.25 8.32 -17.08
C CYS A 123 -0.37 9.55 -16.38
N LYS A 124 -1.70 9.69 -16.51
CA LYS A 124 -2.42 10.83 -15.92
C LYS A 124 -2.45 10.73 -14.40
N GLU A 125 -2.57 9.52 -13.88
CA GLU A 125 -2.62 9.20 -12.47
C GLU A 125 -1.34 9.69 -11.77
N HIS A 126 -0.17 9.57 -12.43
CA HIS A 126 1.08 10.14 -11.95
C HIS A 126 1.04 11.68 -11.90
N ILE A 127 0.42 12.36 -12.88
CA ILE A 127 0.28 13.82 -12.86
C ILE A 127 -0.61 14.25 -11.68
N ASP A 128 -1.78 13.62 -11.55
CA ASP A 128 -2.74 13.91 -10.47
C ASP A 128 -2.11 13.66 -9.08
N ASN A 129 -1.34 12.57 -8.95
CA ASN A 129 -0.61 12.25 -7.73
C ASN A 129 0.52 13.25 -7.44
N ALA A 130 1.16 13.83 -8.46
CA ALA A 130 2.28 14.76 -8.30
C ALA A 130 1.77 16.11 -7.79
N ASP A 131 0.65 16.59 -8.34
CA ASP A 131 -0.01 17.82 -7.89
C ASP A 131 -0.45 17.70 -6.42
N ARG A 132 -1.08 16.57 -6.06
CA ARG A 132 -1.46 16.29 -4.68
C ARG A 132 -0.24 16.20 -3.75
N LEU A 133 0.83 15.53 -4.18
CA LEU A 133 2.04 15.38 -3.39
C LEU A 133 2.69 16.75 -3.15
N SER A 134 2.75 17.59 -4.18
CA SER A 134 3.27 18.95 -4.07
C SER A 134 2.44 19.82 -3.13
N ALA A 135 1.11 19.65 -3.10
CA ALA A 135 0.23 20.38 -2.20
C ALA A 135 0.39 19.95 -0.73
N GLU A 136 0.55 18.65 -0.47
CA GLU A 136 0.74 18.09 0.87
C GLU A 136 2.16 18.30 1.44
N TRP A 137 3.15 18.55 0.57
CA TRP A 137 4.55 18.71 0.98
C TRP A 137 4.88 20.12 1.50
N GLN A 138 4.03 21.11 1.22
CA GLN A 138 4.18 22.51 1.70
C GLN A 138 3.85 22.65 3.18
#